data_AF-A0A2R6BSW0-F1
#
_entry.id   AF-A0A2R6BSW0-F1
#
_cell.length_a   1.000
_cell.length_b   1.000
_cell.length_c   1.000
_cell.angle_alpha   90.00
_cell.angle_beta   90.00
_cell.angle_gamma   90.00
#
_symmetry.space_group_name_H-M   'P 1'
#
loop_
_entity.id
_entity.type
_entity.pdbx_description
1 polymer ?
#
loop_
_entity_poly.entity_id
_entity_poly.type
_entity_poly.pdbx_seq_one_letter_code
_entity_poly.pdbx_strand_id
1 'polypeptide(L)'
;MLIAPILFYAGILLVFIGIIGIVAYTLILASRRTQRDNQGGGETEDKSSKGEVEGGGVIFIGPLPIVFGSNKRIAKWMVIAAILITIVLVIETLFVLGVV
;
A
#
# COMPACT_ATOMS: atom_id res chain seq x y z
N MET A 1 -11.55 -33.84 -5.51
CA MET A 1 -11.39 -33.05 -4.28
C MET A 1 -10.26 -32.02 -4.34
N LEU A 2 -9.20 -32.23 -5.13
CA LEU A 2 -8.08 -31.26 -5.27
C LEU A 2 -8.33 -30.09 -6.25
N ILE A 3 -9.30 -30.21 -7.17
CA ILE A 3 -9.56 -29.17 -8.19
C ILE A 3 -10.11 -27.86 -7.60
N ALA A 4 -11.02 -27.96 -6.63
CA ALA A 4 -11.62 -26.78 -6.00
C ALA A 4 -10.59 -25.86 -5.30
N PRO A 5 -9.69 -26.38 -4.45
CA PRO A 5 -8.66 -25.52 -3.83
C PRO A 5 -7.69 -24.97 -4.88
N ILE A 6 -7.33 -25.73 -5.91
CA ILE A 6 -6.45 -25.25 -6.99
C ILE A 6 -7.08 -24.06 -7.74
N LEU A 7 -8.38 -24.16 -8.07
CA LEU A 7 -9.11 -23.07 -8.73
C LEU A 7 -9.17 -21.81 -7.86
N PHE A 8 -9.40 -21.99 -6.55
CA PHE A 8 -9.45 -20.88 -5.61
C PHE A 8 -8.10 -20.13 -5.51
N TYR A 9 -7.00 -20.86 -5.34
CA TYR A 9 -5.67 -20.26 -5.31
C TYR A 9 -5.29 -19.61 -6.65
N ALA A 10 -5.64 -20.24 -7.77
CA ALA A 10 -5.41 -19.67 -9.10
C ALA A 10 -6.18 -18.37 -9.31
N GLY A 11 -7.44 -18.30 -8.84
CA GLY A 11 -8.26 -17.08 -8.89
C GLY A 11 -7.67 -15.96 -8.05
N ILE A 12 -7.27 -16.25 -6.80
CA ILE A 12 -6.60 -15.29 -5.92
C ILE A 12 -5.30 -14.78 -6.56
N LEU A 13 -4.47 -15.68 -7.09
CA LEU A 13 -3.23 -15.33 -7.78
C LEU A 13 -3.49 -14.35 -8.94
N LEU A 14 -4.51 -14.62 -9.76
CA LEU A 14 -4.88 -13.77 -10.88
C LEU A 14 -5.30 -12.36 -10.41
N VAL A 15 -6.06 -12.26 -9.32
CA VAL A 15 -6.45 -10.98 -8.71
C VAL A 15 -5.22 -10.20 -8.26
N PHE A 16 -4.27 -10.84 -7.57
CA PHE A 16 -3.03 -10.19 -7.14
C PHE A 16 -2.19 -9.71 -8.32
N ILE A 17 -2.02 -10.52 -9.36
CA ILE A 17 -1.30 -10.13 -10.58
C ILE A 17 -1.96 -8.90 -11.22
N GLY A 18 -3.29 -8.88 -11.31
CA GLY A 18 -4.04 -7.75 -11.84
C GLY A 18 -3.85 -6.47 -11.04
N ILE A 19 -4.00 -6.54 -9.72
CA ILE A 19 -3.82 -5.38 -8.82
C ILE A 19 -2.38 -4.86 -8.91
N ILE A 20 -1.38 -5.74 -8.84
CA ILE A 20 0.04 -5.37 -8.95
C ILE A 20 0.30 -4.71 -10.32
N GLY A 21 -0.25 -5.26 -11.40
CA GLY A 21 -0.12 -4.69 -12.74
C GLY A 21 -0.70 -3.28 -12.85
N ILE A 22 -1.92 -3.06 -12.34
CA ILE A 22 -2.57 -1.75 -12.33
C ILE A 22 -1.78 -0.75 -11.48
N VAL A 23 -1.36 -1.15 -10.28
CA VAL A 23 -0.57 -0.29 -9.38
C VAL A 23 0.78 0.04 -10.01
N ALA A 24 1.50 -0.94 -10.56
CA ALA A 24 2.78 -0.71 -11.21
C ALA A 24 2.64 0.19 -12.45
N TYR A 25 1.63 -0.03 -13.29
CA TYR A 25 1.36 0.78 -14.47
C TYR A 25 1.08 2.24 -14.11
N THR A 26 0.22 2.46 -13.11
CA THR A 26 -0.09 3.82 -12.63
C THR A 26 1.13 4.48 -11.97
N LEU A 27 1.96 3.74 -11.22
CA LEU A 27 3.22 4.24 -10.65
C LEU A 27 4.20 4.67 -11.75
N ILE A 28 4.42 3.84 -12.76
CA ILE A 28 5.33 4.14 -13.88
C ILE A 28 4.81 5.37 -14.66
N LEU A 29 3.50 5.45 -14.91
CA LEU A 29 2.90 6.57 -15.61
C LEU A 29 2.98 7.88 -14.80
N ALA A 30 2.76 7.81 -13.49
CA ALA A 30 2.89 8.95 -12.59
C ALA A 30 4.34 9.43 -12.49
N SER A 31 5.30 8.51 -12.37
CA SER A 31 6.73 8.83 -12.26
C SER A 31 7.28 9.53 -13.52
N ARG A 32 6.76 9.19 -14.72
CA ARG A 32 7.11 9.87 -15.97
C ARG A 32 6.61 11.32 -16.07
N ARG A 33 5.61 11.73 -15.26
CA ARG A 33 5.09 13.11 -15.25
C ARG A 33 5.95 14.05 -14.40
N THR A 34 6.50 13.57 -13.28
CA THR A 34 7.27 14.39 -12.33
C THR A 34 8.61 14.88 -12.89
N GLN A 35 9.15 14.24 -13.93
CA GLN A 35 10.45 14.62 -14.50
C GLN A 35 10.37 15.64 -15.65
N ARG A 36 9.16 15.91 -16.18
CA ARG A 36 8.97 16.78 -17.35
C ARG A 36 8.88 18.28 -17.02
N ASP A 37 8.84 18.64 -15.74
CA ASP A 37 8.66 20.01 -15.25
C ASP A 37 9.94 20.64 -14.70
N ASN A 38 11.10 20.01 -14.93
CA ASN A 38 12.39 20.47 -14.38
C ASN A 38 13.30 21.12 -15.44
N GLN A 39 12.75 21.48 -16.60
CA GLN A 39 13.49 22.10 -17.70
C GLN A 39 12.70 23.27 -18.32
N GLY A 40 12.53 24.32 -17.53
CA GLY A 40 12.09 25.65 -17.97
C GLY A 40 12.71 26.68 -17.03
N GLY A 41 13.72 27.40 -17.49
CA GLY A 41 14.46 28.40 -16.71
C GLY A 41 13.66 29.69 -16.51
N GLY A 42 13.92 30.37 -15.39
CA GLY A 42 13.42 31.70 -15.08
C GLY A 42 13.53 32.00 -13.59
N GLU A 43 14.47 32.87 -13.23
CA GLU A 43 14.79 33.28 -11.87
C GLU A 43 13.69 34.18 -11.29
N THR A 44 12.96 33.71 -10.27
CA THR A 44 12.51 34.52 -9.13
C THR A 44 12.08 33.60 -7.99
N GLU A 45 12.40 34.02 -6.79
CA GLU A 45 12.32 33.27 -5.55
C GLU A 45 10.87 32.94 -5.16
N ASP A 46 10.54 31.65 -5.16
CA ASP A 46 9.59 31.04 -4.21
C ASP A 46 9.81 29.51 -4.18
N LYS A 47 10.75 29.09 -3.32
CA LYS A 47 11.09 27.69 -3.08
C LYS A 47 10.06 27.01 -2.17
N SER A 48 8.83 26.81 -2.62
CA SER A 48 7.95 25.77 -2.06
C SER A 48 6.78 25.54 -3.00
N SER A 49 6.86 24.58 -3.92
CA SER A 49 6.07 23.36 -3.73
C SER A 49 6.36 22.42 -4.90
N LYS A 50 7.60 21.95 -4.99
CA LYS A 50 7.86 20.74 -5.77
C LYS A 50 7.12 19.62 -5.04
N GLY A 51 5.91 19.29 -5.52
CA GLY A 51 4.95 18.41 -4.84
C GLY A 51 5.65 17.19 -4.25
N GLU A 52 5.88 17.24 -2.94
CA GLU A 52 6.62 16.21 -2.24
C GLU A 52 5.71 14.98 -2.24
N VAL A 53 6.15 13.89 -2.87
CA VAL A 53 5.35 12.67 -2.95
C VAL A 53 5.27 12.11 -1.55
N GLU A 54 4.11 12.31 -0.91
CA GLU A 54 3.86 11.82 0.42
C GLU A 54 3.50 10.32 0.34
N GLY A 55 4.17 9.48 1.12
CA GLY A 55 4.02 8.03 1.11
C GLY A 55 4.15 7.41 2.50
N GLY A 56 3.67 6.18 2.66
CA GLY A 56 3.72 5.46 3.93
C GLY A 56 3.44 3.98 3.75
N GLY A 57 3.62 3.21 4.82
CA GLY A 57 3.43 1.76 4.81
C GLY A 57 3.36 1.17 6.22
N VAL A 58 3.01 -0.11 6.26
CA VAL A 58 2.91 -0.89 7.50
C VAL A 58 3.67 -2.19 7.32
N ILE A 59 4.53 -2.52 8.27
CA ILE A 59 5.25 -3.79 8.34
C ILE A 59 4.65 -4.60 9.50
N PHE A 60 4.22 -5.82 9.25
CA PHE A 60 3.72 -6.72 10.30
C PHE A 60 4.83 -7.67 10.76
N ILE A 61 5.22 -7.61 12.04
CA ILE A 61 6.09 -8.60 12.68
C ILE A 61 5.21 -9.45 13.60
N GLY A 62 4.66 -10.54 13.05
CA GLY A 62 3.50 -11.19 13.65
C GLY A 62 2.28 -10.24 13.65
N PRO A 63 1.34 -10.36 14.60
CA PRO A 63 0.18 -9.46 14.67
C PRO A 63 0.54 -8.05 15.19
N LEU A 64 1.83 -7.73 15.37
CA LEU A 64 2.31 -6.42 15.80
C LEU A 64 2.65 -5.57 14.57
N PRO A 65 1.84 -4.54 14.24
CA PRO A 65 2.14 -3.64 13.13
C PRO A 65 3.15 -2.56 13.52
N ILE A 66 4.08 -2.28 12.60
CA ILE A 66 4.98 -1.13 12.65
C ILE A 66 4.62 -0.19 11.51
N VAL A 67 4.20 1.02 11.86
CA VAL A 67 3.64 1.99 10.91
C VAL A 67 4.64 3.09 10.61
N PHE A 68 4.80 3.42 9.32
CA PHE A 68 5.65 4.50 8.85
C PHE A 68 4.89 5.39 7.87
N GLY A 69 5.19 6.69 7.88
CA GLY A 69 4.62 7.65 6.94
C GLY A 69 5.50 8.89 6.83
N SER A 70 5.56 9.48 5.64
CA SER A 70 6.36 10.67 5.35
C SER A 70 5.86 11.92 6.10
N ASN A 71 4.61 11.90 6.58
CA ASN A 71 4.07 12.95 7.43
C ASN A 71 3.00 12.39 8.40
N LYS A 72 2.53 13.25 9.32
CA LYS A 72 1.52 12.89 10.32
C LYS A 72 0.18 12.46 9.71
N ARG A 73 -0.24 13.06 8.59
CA ARG A 73 -1.51 12.75 7.92
C ARG A 73 -1.48 11.32 7.39
N ILE A 74 -0.44 10.95 6.66
CA ILE A 74 -0.24 9.60 6.12
C ILE A 74 -0.04 8.59 7.22
N ALA A 75 0.80 8.89 8.21
CA ALA A 75 0.99 7.99 9.35
C ALA A 75 -0.34 7.69 10.05
N LYS A 76 -1.23 8.68 10.22
CA LYS A 76 -2.57 8.48 10.79
C LYS A 76 -3.42 7.52 9.95
N TRP A 77 -3.43 7.68 8.63
CA TRP A 77 -4.14 6.75 7.74
C TRP A 77 -3.56 5.34 7.79
N MET A 78 -2.23 5.21 7.82
CA MET A 78 -1.56 3.92 7.92
C MET A 78 -1.83 3.23 9.27
N VAL A 79 -1.95 3.98 10.37
CA VAL A 79 -2.35 3.44 11.68
C VAL A 79 -3.76 2.87 11.62
N ILE A 80 -4.71 3.59 11.01
CA ILE A 80 -6.09 3.10 10.86
C ILE A 80 -6.11 1.79 10.04
N ALA A 81 -5.40 1.77 8.91
CA ALA A 81 -5.27 0.57 8.08
C ALA A 81 -4.63 -0.59 8.87
N ALA A 82 -3.56 -0.33 9.62
CA ALA A 82 -2.89 -1.32 10.45
C ALA A 82 -3.82 -1.93 11.50
N ILE A 83 -4.60 -1.11 12.20
CA ILE A 83 -5.56 -1.57 13.21
C ILE A 83 -6.64 -2.45 12.57
N LEU A 84 -7.22 -2.02 11.45
CA LEU A 84 -8.25 -2.82 10.74
C LEU A 84 -7.71 -4.19 10.33
N ILE A 85 -6.51 -4.24 9.73
CA ILE A 85 -5.86 -5.49 9.34
C ILE A 85 -5.54 -6.34 10.57
N THR A 86 -5.05 -5.74 11.65
CA THR A 86 -4.75 -6.45 12.91
C THR A 86 -6.01 -7.09 13.49
N ILE A 87 -7.14 -6.39 13.49
CA ILE A 87 -8.42 -6.96 13.98
C ILE A 87 -8.81 -8.17 13.15
N VAL A 88 -8.72 -8.08 11.81
CA VAL A 88 -9.01 -9.21 10.92
C VAL A 88 -8.07 -10.39 11.20
N LEU A 89 -6.77 -10.14 11.32
CA LEU A 89 -5.77 -11.17 11.63
C LEU A 89 -6.04 -11.84 12.98
N VAL A 90 -6.36 -11.06 14.02
CA VAL A 90 -6.66 -11.59 15.35
C VAL A 90 -7.93 -12.42 15.34
N ILE A 91 -9.00 -11.95 14.68
CA ILE A 91 -10.25 -12.71 14.55
C ILE A 91 -10.00 -14.04 13.83
N GLU A 92 -9.28 -14.00 12.71
CA GLU A 92 -8.94 -15.19 11.93
C GLU A 92 -8.09 -16.16 12.77
N THR A 93 -7.10 -15.65 13.49
CA THR A 93 -6.27 -16.45 14.40
C THR A 93 -7.12 -17.10 15.49
N LEU A 94 -8.04 -16.36 16.13
CA LEU A 94 -8.92 -16.89 17.18
C LEU A 94 -9.89 -17.95 16.64
N PHE A 95 -10.41 -17.75 15.43
CA PHE A 95 -11.26 -18.72 14.74
C PHE A 95 -10.51 -20.01 14.43
N VAL A 96 -9.27 -19.91 13.91
CA VAL A 96 -8.40 -21.08 13.64
C VAL A 96 -8.06 -21.85 14.91
N LEU A 97 -7.86 -21.14 16.03
CA LEU A 97 -7.64 -21.75 17.34
C LEU A 97 -8.91 -22.36 17.97
N GLY A 98 -10.09 -22.15 17.37
CA GLY A 98 -11.37 -22.65 17.88
C GLY A 98 -11.86 -21.97 19.15
N VAL A 99 -11.35 -20.75 19.43
CA VAL A 99 -11.76 -19.93 20.58
C VAL A 99 -13.09 -19.22 20.28
N VAL A 100 -13.40 -18.99 19.00
CA VAL A 100 -14.61 -18.36 18.47
C VAL A 100 -15.16 -19.19 17.33
#